data_AF-A0A814H9D4-F1
#
_entry.id   AF-A0A814H9D4-F1
#
_cell.length_a   1.000
_cell.length_b   1.000
_cell.length_c   1.000
_cell.angle_alpha   90.00
_cell.angle_beta   90.00
_cell.angle_gamma   90.00
#
_symmetry.space_group_name_H-M   'P 1'
#
loop_
_entity.id
_entity.type
_entity.pdbx_description
1 polymer ?
#
loop_
_entity_poly.entity_id
_entity_poly.type
_entity_poly.pdbx_seq_one_letter_code
_entity_poly.pdbx_strand_id
1 'polypeptide(L)'
;MSNKLLTPKQEPMGAAAIHDMMRAAQKHIKDRQQELNFTAPVTSAQQHVKSANDMWHELYYVKRVVDGKYFTLKTYPNGSPAKPKNGSFIIYEKSSKLPFGHVAVIVDVASSYVRVAEQNYYYDYWHNNYAREIRLKYTNDRYYIDDRFGIYGWMEVQDDNQLKPLDEAMINIISDRNGASG
;
A
#
# COMPACT_ATOMS: atom_id res chain seq x y z
N MET A 1 -29.65 -29.39 -2.22
CA MET A 1 -29.25 -28.47 -3.30
C MET A 1 -28.16 -27.57 -2.75
N SER A 2 -26.89 -27.88 -3.06
CA SER A 2 -25.75 -27.07 -2.58
C SER A 2 -25.50 -25.91 -3.53
N ASN A 3 -25.69 -24.69 -3.06
CA ASN A 3 -25.17 -23.50 -3.71
C ASN A 3 -23.64 -23.54 -3.66
N LYS A 4 -23.00 -23.88 -4.78
CA LYS A 4 -21.58 -23.56 -5.00
C LYS A 4 -21.47 -22.04 -5.07
N LEU A 5 -20.98 -21.42 -4.00
CA LEU A 5 -20.42 -20.08 -4.05
C LEU A 5 -19.27 -20.11 -5.07
N LEU A 6 -19.53 -19.59 -6.27
CA LEU A 6 -18.50 -19.27 -7.25
C LEU A 6 -17.61 -18.21 -6.60
N THR A 7 -16.39 -18.57 -6.23
CA THR A 7 -15.38 -17.59 -5.83
C THR A 7 -15.14 -16.67 -7.03
N PRO A 8 -15.29 -15.32 -6.89
CA PRO A 8 -14.97 -14.41 -7.97
C PRO A 8 -13.52 -14.65 -8.42
N LYS A 9 -13.29 -14.71 -9.74
CA LYS A 9 -11.93 -14.72 -10.27
C LYS A 9 -11.29 -13.39 -9.88
N GLN A 10 -10.20 -13.43 -9.11
CA GLN A 10 -9.41 -12.23 -8.84
C GLN A 10 -8.82 -11.73 -10.16
N GLU A 11 -9.20 -10.54 -10.59
CA GLU A 11 -8.58 -9.87 -11.72
C GLU A 11 -7.23 -9.23 -11.30
N PRO A 12 -6.28 -9.03 -12.24
CA PRO A 12 -5.08 -8.25 -11.95
C PRO A 12 -5.45 -6.86 -11.44
N MET A 13 -4.66 -6.35 -10.50
CA MET A 13 -4.92 -5.06 -9.88
C MET A 13 -4.81 -3.94 -10.92
N GLY A 14 -5.94 -3.32 -11.27
CA GLY A 14 -5.97 -2.16 -12.16
C GLY A 14 -5.43 -0.89 -11.47
N ALA A 15 -4.99 0.08 -12.27
CA ALA A 15 -4.45 1.36 -11.76
C ALA A 15 -5.43 2.10 -10.83
N ALA A 16 -6.74 2.01 -11.06
CA ALA A 16 -7.77 2.59 -10.21
C ALA A 16 -7.80 1.96 -8.81
N ALA A 17 -7.63 0.64 -8.70
CA ALA A 17 -7.62 -0.07 -7.42
C ALA A 17 -6.38 0.30 -6.58
N ILE A 18 -5.21 0.44 -7.23
CA ILE A 18 -3.99 0.94 -6.57
C ILE A 18 -4.22 2.37 -6.05
N HIS A 19 -4.83 3.22 -6.87
CA HIS A 19 -5.13 4.61 -6.50
C HIS A 19 -6.08 4.71 -5.30
N ASP A 20 -7.13 3.89 -5.26
CA ASP A 20 -8.08 3.86 -4.14
C ASP A 20 -7.45 3.31 -2.85
N MET A 21 -6.60 2.28 -2.95
CA MET A 21 -5.83 1.77 -1.82
C MET A 21 -4.92 2.84 -1.22
N MET A 22 -4.24 3.60 -2.08
CA MET A 22 -3.38 4.70 -1.64
C MET A 22 -4.20 5.81 -0.99
N ARG A 23 -5.36 6.17 -1.55
CA ARG A 23 -6.27 7.16 -0.93
C ARG A 23 -6.75 6.72 0.44
N ALA A 24 -7.12 5.45 0.60
CA ALA A 24 -7.56 4.92 1.88
C ALA A 24 -6.44 4.93 2.93
N ALA A 25 -5.22 4.53 2.53
CA ALA A 25 -4.05 4.60 3.40
C ALA A 25 -3.72 6.03 3.83
N GLN A 26 -3.83 6.99 2.92
CA GLN A 26 -3.61 8.40 3.20
C GLN A 26 -4.68 9.01 4.11
N LYS A 27 -5.96 8.66 3.90
CA LYS A 27 -7.04 9.09 4.78
C LYS A 27 -6.79 8.61 6.22
N HIS A 28 -6.35 7.37 6.41
CA HIS A 28 -6.00 6.84 7.73
C HIS A 28 -4.84 7.62 8.38
N ILE A 29 -3.76 7.88 7.62
CA ILE A 29 -2.60 8.65 8.09
C ILE A 29 -3.03 10.07 8.53
N LYS A 30 -3.93 10.69 7.77
CA LYS A 30 -4.51 12.01 8.06
C LYS A 30 -5.38 12.02 9.33
N ASP A 31 -6.27 11.03 9.48
CA ASP A 31 -7.18 10.94 10.63
C ASP A 31 -6.41 10.77 11.96
N ARG A 32 -5.19 10.20 11.93
CA ARG A 32 -4.27 10.09 13.08
C ARG A 32 -3.49 11.38 13.41
N GLN A 33 -3.50 12.40 12.55
CA GLN A 33 -2.72 13.64 12.72
C GLN A 33 -3.51 14.89 13.13
N GLN A 34 -4.82 14.78 13.37
CA GLN A 34 -5.70 15.87 13.85
C GLN A 34 -5.83 17.06 12.85
N GLU A 35 -6.95 17.04 12.12
CA GLU A 35 -7.61 18.15 11.38
C GLU A 35 -6.75 19.13 10.57
N LEU A 36 -6.58 18.88 9.27
CA LEU A 36 -6.59 19.91 8.21
C LEU A 36 -6.97 19.25 6.88
N ASN A 37 -7.65 19.96 5.98
CA ASN A 37 -8.23 19.47 4.72
C ASN A 37 -7.21 19.06 3.64
N PHE A 38 -6.24 18.21 3.98
CA PHE A 38 -5.15 17.83 3.07
C PHE A 38 -5.35 16.46 2.41
N THR A 39 -5.22 16.43 1.08
CA THR A 39 -5.00 15.22 0.28
C THR A 39 -3.50 14.97 0.24
N ALA A 40 -3.06 13.86 0.83
CA ALA A 40 -1.67 13.45 0.67
C ALA A 40 -1.39 13.04 -0.77
N PRO A 41 -0.16 13.28 -1.25
CA PRO A 41 0.16 13.05 -2.64
C PRO A 41 0.29 11.55 -2.88
N VAL A 42 -0.67 10.96 -3.60
CA VAL A 42 -0.63 9.54 -3.97
C VAL A 42 0.59 9.28 -4.84
N THR A 43 1.45 8.36 -4.41
CA THR A 43 2.50 7.78 -5.23
C THR A 43 1.88 6.71 -6.13
N SER A 44 1.59 7.06 -7.38
CA SER A 44 1.30 6.06 -8.41
C SER A 44 2.62 5.46 -8.89
N ALA A 45 2.82 4.16 -8.70
CA ALA A 45 3.92 3.47 -9.40
C ALA A 45 3.73 3.65 -10.91
N GLN A 46 4.49 4.54 -11.56
CA GLN A 46 4.55 4.66 -13.03
C GLN A 46 5.62 3.73 -13.61
N GLN A 47 5.72 2.52 -13.04
CA GLN A 47 6.31 1.37 -13.70
C GLN A 47 5.18 0.35 -13.81
N HIS A 48 4.80 0.02 -15.05
CA HIS A 48 3.71 -0.92 -15.31
C HIS A 48 4.15 -2.32 -14.88
N VAL A 49 3.67 -2.77 -13.72
CA VAL A 49 3.81 -4.16 -13.27
C VAL A 49 2.61 -4.97 -13.74
N LYS A 50 2.83 -6.21 -14.19
CA LYS A 50 1.78 -7.07 -14.76
C LYS A 50 0.90 -7.71 -13.68
N SER A 51 1.43 -7.87 -12.48
CA SER A 51 0.72 -8.42 -11.32
C SER A 51 1.28 -7.84 -10.01
N ALA A 52 0.52 -7.98 -8.92
CA ALA A 52 0.96 -7.51 -7.60
C ALA A 52 2.24 -8.23 -7.13
N ASN A 53 2.36 -9.51 -7.44
CA ASN A 53 3.57 -10.30 -7.22
C ASN A 53 4.81 -9.68 -7.88
N ASP A 54 4.67 -9.17 -9.12
CA ASP A 54 5.81 -8.69 -9.91
C ASP A 54 6.38 -7.39 -9.32
N MET A 55 5.61 -6.69 -8.46
CA MET A 55 6.16 -5.58 -7.65
C MET A 55 7.41 -6.00 -6.89
N TRP A 56 7.44 -7.22 -6.31
CA TRP A 56 8.58 -7.73 -5.55
C TRP A 56 9.87 -7.78 -6.35
N HIS A 57 9.77 -8.12 -7.64
CA HIS A 57 10.93 -8.41 -8.48
C HIS A 57 11.30 -7.23 -9.38
N GLU A 58 10.34 -6.39 -9.75
CA GLU A 58 10.50 -5.43 -10.83
C GLU A 58 10.37 -3.98 -10.38
N LEU A 59 9.71 -3.70 -9.24
CA LEU A 59 9.42 -2.33 -8.82
C LEU A 59 10.52 -1.76 -7.91
N TYR A 60 11.27 -0.80 -8.44
CA TYR A 60 12.37 -0.15 -7.71
C TYR A 60 12.08 1.29 -7.29
N TYR A 61 11.08 1.91 -7.89
CA TYR A 61 10.68 3.28 -7.57
C TYR A 61 9.18 3.47 -7.74
N VAL A 62 8.66 4.51 -7.08
CA VAL A 62 7.30 5.02 -7.28
C VAL A 62 7.37 6.46 -7.72
N LYS A 63 6.40 6.90 -8.53
CA LYS A 63 6.28 8.29 -8.95
C LYS A 63 5.11 8.92 -8.25
N ARG A 64 5.30 10.11 -7.72
CA ARG A 64 4.23 10.86 -7.11
C ARG A 64 3.42 11.57 -8.15
N VAL A 65 2.10 11.37 -8.14
CA VAL A 65 1.21 11.85 -9.22
C VAL A 65 1.26 13.36 -9.33
N VAL A 66 1.24 14.05 -8.18
CA VAL A 66 1.03 15.49 -8.12
C VAL A 66 2.19 16.30 -8.70
N ASP A 67 3.44 15.90 -8.48
CA ASP A 67 4.62 16.65 -8.90
C ASP A 67 5.57 15.84 -9.81
N GLY A 68 5.21 14.59 -10.10
CA GLY A 68 6.01 13.69 -10.90
C GLY A 68 7.33 13.26 -10.27
N LYS A 69 7.58 13.55 -8.98
CA LYS A 69 8.83 13.19 -8.32
C LYS A 69 8.93 11.68 -8.12
N TYR A 70 10.11 11.14 -8.36
CA TYR A 70 10.41 9.71 -8.19
C TYR A 70 11.01 9.44 -6.81
N PHE A 71 10.65 8.31 -6.23
CA PHE A 71 11.16 7.84 -4.95
C PHE A 71 11.57 6.38 -5.03
N THR A 72 12.77 6.08 -4.56
CA THR A 72 13.28 4.71 -4.48
C THR A 72 12.51 3.90 -3.45
N LEU A 73 12.26 2.63 -3.77
CA LEU A 73 11.73 1.65 -2.84
C LEU A 73 12.87 0.81 -2.25
N LYS A 74 12.81 0.57 -0.94
CA LYS A 74 13.63 -0.44 -0.27
C LYS A 74 12.77 -1.63 0.09
N THR A 75 13.25 -2.82 -0.24
CA THR A 75 12.58 -4.08 0.07
C THR A 75 13.15 -4.69 1.35
N TYR A 76 12.27 -5.31 2.14
CA TYR A 76 12.61 -6.02 3.36
C TYR A 76 11.94 -7.39 3.33
N PRO A 77 12.70 -8.49 3.28
CA PRO A 77 12.10 -9.82 3.27
C PRO A 77 11.34 -10.10 4.56
N ASN A 78 10.34 -10.97 4.50
CA ASN A 78 9.65 -11.44 5.69
C ASN A 78 10.65 -12.15 6.61
N GLY A 79 10.74 -11.74 7.88
CA GLY A 79 11.85 -12.08 8.77
C GLY A 79 13.03 -11.10 8.74
N SER A 80 12.83 -9.89 8.24
CA SER A 80 13.79 -8.78 8.33
C SER A 80 13.96 -8.30 9.78
N PRO A 81 15.16 -7.84 10.20
CA PRO A 81 15.35 -7.17 11.49
C PRO A 81 14.69 -5.79 11.55
N ALA A 82 14.40 -5.18 10.40
CA ALA A 82 13.64 -3.94 10.35
C ALA A 82 12.17 -4.22 10.71
N LYS A 83 11.55 -3.35 11.50
CA LYS A 83 10.10 -3.39 11.70
C LYS A 83 9.41 -2.70 10.53
N PRO A 84 8.31 -3.24 9.96
CA PRO A 84 7.52 -2.51 8.98
C PRO A 84 6.97 -1.21 9.57
N LYS A 85 6.71 -0.23 8.70
CA LYS A 85 6.19 1.09 9.06
C LYS A 85 4.79 1.32 8.47
N ASN A 86 4.12 2.37 8.94
CA ASN A 86 2.94 2.88 8.24
C ASN A 86 3.34 3.31 6.83
N GLY A 87 2.50 3.01 5.84
CA GLY A 87 2.75 3.24 4.43
C GLY A 87 3.57 2.14 3.73
N SER A 88 4.08 1.14 4.44
CA SER A 88 4.76 0.01 3.79
C SER A 88 3.80 -0.82 2.93
N PHE A 89 4.28 -1.30 1.78
CA PHE A 89 3.55 -2.22 0.90
C PHE A 89 3.91 -3.66 1.27
N ILE A 90 2.94 -4.45 1.73
CA ILE A 90 3.10 -5.90 1.91
C ILE A 90 2.89 -6.56 0.56
N ILE A 91 3.83 -7.40 0.11
CA ILE A 91 3.74 -8.10 -1.17
C ILE A 91 3.60 -9.60 -0.94
N TYR A 92 2.52 -10.16 -1.47
CA TYR A 92 2.21 -11.58 -1.38
C TYR A 92 2.71 -12.34 -2.61
N GLU A 93 3.09 -13.59 -2.37
CA GLU A 93 3.48 -14.55 -3.39
C GLU A 93 2.27 -15.00 -4.22
N LYS A 94 2.53 -15.44 -5.45
CA LYS A 94 1.52 -16.17 -6.24
C LYS A 94 1.15 -17.49 -5.57
N SER A 95 -0.14 -17.81 -5.57
CA SER A 95 -0.66 -19.11 -5.15
C SER A 95 -1.89 -19.50 -5.97
N SER A 96 -2.40 -20.71 -5.79
CA SER A 96 -3.63 -21.15 -6.46
C SER A 96 -4.85 -20.27 -6.13
N LYS A 97 -4.85 -19.61 -4.97
CA LYS A 97 -5.91 -18.69 -4.53
C LYS A 97 -5.58 -17.22 -4.79
N LEU A 98 -4.31 -16.89 -5.03
CA LEU A 98 -3.81 -15.56 -5.37
C LEU A 98 -2.97 -15.66 -6.66
N PRO A 99 -3.57 -15.93 -7.84
CA PRO A 99 -2.82 -16.22 -9.07
C PRO A 99 -1.94 -15.06 -9.56
N PHE A 100 -2.22 -13.84 -9.09
CA PHE A 100 -1.47 -12.62 -9.41
C PHE A 100 -0.66 -12.10 -8.21
N GLY A 101 -0.55 -12.90 -7.14
CA GLY A 101 -0.15 -12.42 -5.82
C GLY A 101 -1.18 -11.46 -5.26
N HIS A 102 -0.75 -10.64 -4.32
CA HIS A 102 -1.58 -9.59 -3.70
C HIS A 102 -0.68 -8.48 -3.15
N VAL A 103 -1.23 -7.30 -2.97
CA VAL A 103 -0.56 -6.20 -2.27
C VAL A 103 -1.53 -5.54 -1.30
N ALA A 104 -1.00 -5.19 -0.12
CA ALA A 104 -1.73 -4.47 0.90
C ALA A 104 -0.87 -3.30 1.42
N VAL A 105 -1.50 -2.21 1.85
CA VAL A 105 -0.80 -1.06 2.43
C VAL A 105 -0.99 -1.08 3.93
N ILE A 106 0.11 -1.03 4.69
CA ILE A 106 0.07 -0.91 6.15
C ILE A 106 -0.39 0.50 6.52
N VAL A 107 -1.46 0.61 7.29
CA VAL A 107 -2.00 1.90 7.75
C VAL A 107 -1.75 2.17 9.23
N ASP A 108 -1.53 1.10 10.01
CA ASP A 108 -1.15 1.20 11.42
C ASP A 108 -0.28 0.00 11.82
N VAL A 109 0.71 0.24 12.70
CA VAL A 109 1.62 -0.78 13.21
C VAL A 109 1.56 -0.83 14.72
N ALA A 110 1.05 -1.93 15.27
CA ALA A 110 1.04 -2.22 16.69
C ALA A 110 2.26 -3.07 17.11
N SER A 111 2.28 -3.54 18.35
CA SER A 111 3.32 -4.46 18.84
C SER A 111 3.16 -5.87 18.27
N SER A 112 1.91 -6.34 18.11
CA SER A 112 1.59 -7.74 17.75
C SER A 112 0.78 -7.90 16.45
N TYR A 113 0.44 -6.79 15.78
CA TYR A 113 -0.28 -6.79 14.51
C TYR A 113 0.03 -5.54 13.69
N VAL A 114 -0.36 -5.61 12.41
CA VAL A 114 -0.46 -4.47 11.51
C VAL A 114 -1.89 -4.38 10.98
N ARG A 115 -2.39 -3.17 10.77
CA ARG A 115 -3.66 -2.94 10.07
C ARG A 115 -3.36 -2.60 8.63
N VAL A 116 -4.17 -3.13 7.72
CA VAL A 116 -3.97 -2.91 6.29
C VAL A 116 -5.18 -2.32 5.60
N ALA A 117 -4.93 -1.50 4.59
CA ALA A 117 -5.90 -1.14 3.55
C ALA A 117 -5.57 -1.93 2.28
N GLU A 118 -6.56 -2.57 1.68
CA GLU A 118 -6.37 -3.43 0.51
C GLU A 118 -7.66 -3.63 -0.29
N GLN A 119 -7.57 -3.71 -1.62
CA GLN A 119 -8.70 -4.03 -2.49
C GLN A 119 -8.56 -5.44 -3.07
N ASN A 120 -9.65 -6.07 -3.51
CA ASN A 120 -9.65 -7.38 -4.18
C ASN A 120 -9.14 -8.56 -3.31
N TYR A 121 -9.28 -8.46 -1.98
CA TYR A 121 -9.00 -9.55 -1.03
C TYR A 121 -10.27 -10.06 -0.36
N TYR A 122 -10.96 -9.18 0.38
CA TYR A 122 -12.32 -9.37 0.87
C TYR A 122 -13.24 -8.33 0.23
N TYR A 123 -14.50 -8.72 -0.01
CA TYR A 123 -15.51 -7.87 -0.65
C TYR A 123 -16.46 -7.22 0.38
N ASP A 124 -16.17 -7.36 1.67
CA ASP A 124 -16.98 -6.79 2.74
C ASP A 124 -16.69 -5.30 2.91
N TYR A 125 -17.72 -4.54 3.29
CA TYR A 125 -17.55 -3.14 3.67
C TYR A 125 -16.63 -3.03 4.88
N TRP A 126 -15.70 -2.09 4.83
CA TRP A 126 -14.84 -1.81 5.98
C TRP A 126 -15.64 -0.96 6.98
N HIS A 127 -15.72 -1.46 8.20
CA HIS A 127 -16.37 -0.73 9.29
C HIS A 127 -15.46 0.35 9.89
N ASN A 128 -14.18 0.36 9.50
CA ASN A 128 -13.15 1.27 9.97
C ASN A 128 -12.31 1.79 8.78
N ASN A 129 -11.30 2.58 9.09
CA ASN A 129 -10.29 3.06 8.15
C ASN A 129 -9.20 2.02 7.83
N TYR A 130 -9.49 0.72 7.99
CA TYR A 130 -8.65 -0.42 7.60
C TYR A 130 -9.55 -1.62 7.24
N ALA A 131 -9.05 -2.50 6.37
CA ALA A 131 -9.74 -3.70 5.92
C ALA A 131 -9.69 -4.82 6.96
N ARG A 132 -8.48 -5.11 7.47
CA ARG A 132 -8.24 -6.17 8.47
C ARG A 132 -6.93 -5.97 9.22
N GLU A 133 -6.75 -6.78 10.25
CA GLU A 133 -5.50 -6.93 11.01
C GLU A 133 -4.76 -8.19 10.56
N ILE A 134 -3.43 -8.08 10.47
CA ILE A 134 -2.53 -9.20 10.18
C ILE A 134 -1.55 -9.32 11.34
N ARG A 135 -1.29 -10.54 11.79
CA ARG A 135 -0.41 -10.78 12.93
C ARG A 135 1.03 -10.36 12.61
N LEU A 136 1.65 -9.64 13.53
CA LEU A 136 3.06 -9.29 13.50
C LEU A 136 3.77 -10.05 14.62
N LYS A 137 4.70 -10.93 14.26
CA LYS A 137 5.54 -11.67 15.22
C LYS A 137 6.91 -11.03 15.27
N TYR A 138 7.47 -10.91 16.47
CA TYR A 138 8.87 -10.58 16.68
C TYR A 138 9.53 -11.76 17.40
N THR A 139 10.48 -12.43 16.75
CA THR A 139 11.19 -13.59 17.29
C THR A 139 12.59 -13.64 16.71
N ASN A 140 13.59 -14.02 17.51
CA ASN A 140 15.00 -14.09 17.08
C ASN A 140 15.48 -12.81 16.38
N ASP A 141 15.12 -11.66 16.94
CA ASP A 141 15.42 -10.32 16.42
C ASP A 141 14.95 -10.05 14.99
N ARG A 142 13.86 -10.71 14.60
CA ARG A 142 13.27 -10.62 13.26
C ARG A 142 11.77 -10.41 13.33
N TYR A 143 11.26 -9.57 12.43
CA TYR A 143 9.84 -9.28 12.27
C TYR A 143 9.23 -10.14 11.16
N TYR A 144 8.12 -10.77 11.47
CA TYR A 144 7.35 -11.59 10.54
C TYR A 144 5.91 -11.10 10.46
N ILE A 145 5.46 -10.81 9.25
CA ILE A 145 4.04 -10.64 8.95
C ILE A 145 3.48 -12.03 8.67
N ASP A 146 2.58 -12.48 9.55
CA ASP A 146 2.05 -13.84 9.59
C ASP A 146 0.59 -13.83 9.14
N ASP A 147 0.36 -14.37 7.94
CA ASP A 147 -0.95 -14.42 7.30
C ASP A 147 -1.18 -15.78 6.63
N ARG A 148 -2.39 -15.98 6.11
CA ARG A 148 -2.82 -17.24 5.47
C ARG A 148 -2.00 -17.63 4.24
N PHE A 149 -1.47 -16.65 3.50
CA PHE A 149 -0.76 -16.86 2.24
C PHE A 149 0.70 -16.44 2.37
N GLY A 150 1.55 -16.97 1.48
CA GLY A 150 2.97 -16.62 1.41
C GLY A 150 3.17 -15.12 1.18
N ILE A 151 4.07 -14.52 1.96
CA ILE A 151 4.44 -13.11 1.91
C ILE A 151 5.94 -13.05 1.67
N TYR A 152 6.36 -12.40 0.57
CA TYR A 152 7.77 -12.16 0.33
C TYR A 152 8.37 -11.21 1.37
N GLY A 153 7.61 -10.18 1.75
CA GLY A 153 8.01 -9.19 2.72
C GLY A 153 7.26 -7.87 2.50
N TRP A 154 7.92 -6.76 2.79
CA TRP A 154 7.36 -5.43 2.55
C TRP A 154 8.34 -4.49 1.88
N MET A 155 7.79 -3.44 1.25
CA MET A 155 8.54 -2.37 0.62
C MET A 155 8.25 -1.04 1.28
N GLU A 156 9.26 -0.18 1.34
CA GLU A 156 9.15 1.16 1.92
C GLU A 156 9.71 2.20 0.95
N VAL A 157 9.00 3.33 0.84
CA VAL A 157 9.53 4.52 0.17
C VAL A 157 10.69 5.06 0.99
N GLN A 158 11.87 5.23 0.39
CA GLN A 158 13.06 5.75 1.07
C GLN A 158 13.06 7.28 1.21
N ASP A 159 11.96 7.84 1.74
CA ASP A 159 11.85 9.25 2.10
C ASP A 159 10.69 9.41 3.10
N ASP A 160 11.02 9.40 4.40
CA ASP A 160 10.04 9.44 5.49
C ASP A 160 9.19 10.74 5.48
N ASN A 161 9.61 11.79 4.77
CA ASN A 161 8.86 13.05 4.68
C ASN A 161 7.72 13.02 3.65
N GLN A 162 7.60 11.98 2.83
CA GLN A 162 6.68 11.94 1.68
C GLN A 162 5.38 11.19 1.97
N LEU A 163 5.31 10.49 3.09
CA LEU A 163 4.06 9.93 3.62
C LEU A 163 3.19 11.00 4.28
N LYS A 164 3.75 12.21 4.49
CA LYS A 164 3.00 13.37 4.96
C LYS A 164 2.20 13.97 3.80
N PRO A 165 1.00 14.49 4.04
CA PRO A 165 0.29 15.25 3.03
C PRO A 165 1.13 16.43 2.53
N LEU A 166 1.03 16.75 1.22
CA LEU A 166 1.55 18.03 0.73
C LEU A 166 0.72 19.14 1.36
N ASP A 167 1.38 20.21 1.77
CA ASP A 167 0.69 21.41 2.23
C ASP A 167 0.08 22.21 1.07
N GLU A 168 -0.77 23.17 1.44
CA GLU A 168 -1.59 23.94 0.49
C GLU A 168 -0.70 24.82 -0.38
N ALA A 169 0.40 25.30 0.21
CA ALA A 169 1.40 26.08 -0.49
C ALA A 169 2.06 25.27 -1.63
N MET A 170 2.43 24.00 -1.39
CA MET A 170 2.97 23.14 -2.43
C MET A 170 1.93 22.74 -3.48
N ILE A 171 0.69 22.47 -3.08
CA ILE A 171 -0.38 22.16 -4.02
C ILE A 171 -0.63 23.34 -4.97
N ASN A 172 -0.70 24.57 -4.45
CA ASN A 172 -0.92 25.76 -5.26
C ASN A 172 0.25 26.01 -6.22
N ILE A 173 1.50 25.88 -5.77
CA ILE A 173 2.69 26.03 -6.61
C ILE A 173 2.72 25.00 -7.75
N ILE A 174 2.29 23.77 -7.49
CA ILE A 174 2.20 22.72 -8.51
C ILE A 174 1.08 23.02 -9.52
N SER A 175 -0.09 23.46 -9.04
CA SER A 175 -1.23 23.83 -9.89
C SER A 175 -0.87 24.99 -10.83
N ASP A 176 -0.19 26.01 -10.32
CA ASP A 176 0.23 27.18 -11.12
C ASP A 176 1.23 26.79 -12.22
N ARG A 177 2.14 25.85 -11.94
CA ARG A 177 3.12 25.36 -12.93
C ARG A 177 2.49 24.53 -14.04
N ASN A 178 1.43 23.78 -13.74
CA ASN A 178 0.73 22.95 -14.72
C ASN A 178 -0.33 23.73 -15.52
N GLY A 179 -0.77 24.91 -15.04
CA GLY A 179 -1.67 25.82 -15.74
C GLY A 179 -0.97 26.81 -16.70
N ALA A 180 0.36 26.93 -16.62
CA ALA A 180 1.15 27.86 -17.44
C ALA A 180 1.56 27.31 -18.82
N SER A 181 1.17 26.08 -19.16
CA SER A 181 1.33 25.48 -20.49
C SER A 181 -0.04 25.34 -21.17
N GLY A 182 -0.56 26.49 -21.63
CA GLY A 182 -1.67 26.58 -22.58
C GLY A 182 -1.16 26.95 -23.97
#